data_AF-A0A7Y5UYB0-F1
#
_entry.id   AF-A0A7Y5UYB0-F1
#
_cell.length_a   1.000
_cell.length_b   1.000
_cell.length_c   1.000
_cell.angle_alpha   90.00
_cell.angle_beta   90.00
_cell.angle_gamma   90.00
#
_symmetry.space_group_name_H-M   'P 1'
#
loop_
_entity.id
_entity.type
_entity.pdbx_description
1 polymer ?
#
loop_
_entity_poly.entity_id
_entity_poly.type
_entity_poly.pdbx_seq_one_letter_code
_entity_poly.pdbx_strand_id
1 'polypeptide(L)'
;PLRAIAALYINVVRGVPDVLFFLFFPLAFEQLVEWVRAQVDSPALCFNYDHSHFVLRGISPEEAAAIMVPHAAATHLKDAAGDPARFQFMLPGEGDFDYPAFFRLLAGLGYDGYLTVEVSGMVFNRPGYEPVSEARRCQEFLSAALAAAAL
;
A
#
# COMPACT_ATOMS: atom_id res chain seq x y z
N PRO A 1 9.23 -28.17 -8.02
CA PRO A 1 10.18 -27.14 -8.53
C PRO A 1 9.87 -25.71 -8.04
N LEU A 2 8.73 -25.11 -8.38
CA LEU A 2 8.37 -23.74 -7.98
C LEU A 2 8.37 -23.51 -6.46
N ARG A 3 7.83 -24.44 -5.67
CA ARG A 3 7.85 -24.37 -4.20
C ARG A 3 9.26 -24.38 -3.60
N ALA A 4 10.20 -25.10 -4.20
CA ALA A 4 11.58 -25.18 -3.71
C ALA A 4 12.36 -23.89 -4.04
N ILE A 5 12.11 -23.31 -5.22
CA ILE A 5 12.65 -22.01 -5.62
C ILE A 5 12.08 -20.91 -4.72
N ALA A 6 10.77 -20.91 -4.47
CA ALA A 6 10.13 -19.98 -3.55
C ALA A 6 10.69 -20.11 -2.13
N ALA A 7 10.87 -21.35 -1.63
CA ALA A 7 11.46 -21.58 -0.32
C ALA A 7 12.92 -21.12 -0.22
N LEU A 8 13.72 -21.32 -1.27
CA LEU A 8 15.10 -20.82 -1.33
C LEU A 8 15.11 -19.28 -1.29
N TYR A 9 14.30 -18.63 -2.14
CA TYR A 9 14.16 -17.19 -2.17
C TYR A 9 13.74 -16.61 -0.82
N ILE A 10 12.66 -17.14 -0.22
CA ILE A 10 12.14 -16.71 1.09
C ILE A 10 13.20 -16.85 2.20
N ASN A 11 14.04 -17.89 2.15
CA ASN A 11 15.07 -18.10 3.17
C ASN A 11 16.33 -17.25 2.97
N VAL A 12 16.65 -16.82 1.74
CA VAL A 12 17.73 -15.84 1.51
C VAL A 12 17.40 -14.50 2.17
N VAL A 13 16.14 -14.06 2.06
CA VAL A 13 15.71 -12.76 2.63
C VAL A 13 15.71 -12.75 4.16
N ARG A 14 15.68 -13.92 4.82
CA ARG A 14 15.70 -14.04 6.29
C ARG A 14 17.08 -13.82 6.92
N GLY A 15 18.15 -13.77 6.12
CA GLY A 15 19.53 -13.56 6.59
C GLY A 15 20.14 -12.22 6.18
N VAL A 16 19.39 -11.40 5.44
CA VAL A 16 19.79 -10.03 5.10
C VAL A 16 19.62 -9.19 6.35
N PRO A 17 20.68 -8.58 6.93
CA PRO A 17 20.53 -7.65 8.04
C PRO A 17 19.49 -6.60 7.65
N ASP A 18 18.60 -6.23 8.57
CA ASP A 18 17.54 -5.25 8.30
C ASP A 18 18.09 -3.99 7.61
N VAL A 19 19.30 -3.56 7.98
CA VAL A 19 20.04 -2.47 7.32
C VAL A 19 20.20 -2.66 5.81
N LEU A 20 20.58 -3.84 5.35
CA LEU A 20 20.73 -4.12 3.92
C LEU A 20 19.36 -4.22 3.24
N PHE A 21 18.33 -4.72 3.94
CA PHE A 21 16.97 -4.70 3.40
C PHE A 21 16.50 -3.26 3.21
N PHE A 22 16.61 -2.39 4.21
CA PHE A 22 16.23 -0.98 4.10
C PHE A 22 17.08 -0.20 3.09
N LEU A 23 18.36 -0.55 2.92
CA LEU A 23 19.23 0.11 1.94
C LEU A 23 18.93 -0.32 0.50
N PHE A 24 18.70 -1.61 0.28
CA PHE A 24 18.55 -2.16 -1.08
C PHE A 24 17.11 -2.34 -1.50
N PHE A 25 16.14 -2.42 -0.59
CA PHE A 25 14.74 -2.58 -0.96
C PHE A 25 14.22 -1.39 -1.78
N PRO A 26 14.38 -0.11 -1.37
CA PRO A 26 13.91 1.01 -2.18
C PRO A 26 14.52 0.97 -3.58
N LEU A 27 15.83 0.73 -3.66
CA LEU A 27 16.55 0.64 -4.94
C LEU A 27 16.07 -0.54 -5.80
N ALA A 28 15.97 -1.74 -5.23
CA ALA A 28 15.57 -2.94 -5.96
C ALA A 28 14.09 -2.89 -6.38
N PHE A 29 13.24 -2.28 -5.54
CA PHE A 29 11.83 -2.10 -5.83
C PHE A 29 11.61 -1.06 -6.93
N GLU A 30 12.28 0.08 -6.85
CA GLU A 30 12.31 1.08 -7.93
C GLU A 30 12.81 0.46 -9.25
N GLN A 31 13.92 -0.28 -9.21
CA GLN A 31 14.43 -1.00 -10.37
C GLN A 31 13.44 -2.02 -10.94
N LEU A 32 12.68 -2.71 -10.08
CA LEU A 32 11.65 -3.64 -10.52
C LEU A 32 10.49 -2.91 -11.22
N VAL A 33 10.01 -1.80 -10.64
CA VAL A 33 8.94 -0.98 -11.24
C VAL A 33 9.38 -0.47 -12.61
N GLU A 34 10.58 0.12 -12.70
CA GLU A 34 11.14 0.61 -13.95
C GLU A 34 11.39 -0.52 -14.96
N TRP A 35 11.88 -1.67 -14.50
CA TRP A 35 12.08 -2.83 -15.37
C TRP A 35 10.75 -3.32 -15.97
N VAL A 36 9.69 -3.45 -15.16
CA VAL A 36 8.36 -3.84 -15.66
C VAL A 36 7.84 -2.83 -16.67
N ARG A 37 7.99 -1.52 -16.41
CA ARG A 37 7.59 -0.47 -17.35
C ARG A 37 8.37 -0.55 -18.66
N ALA A 38 9.67 -0.75 -18.59
CA ALA A 38 10.53 -0.91 -19.76
C ALA A 38 10.21 -2.18 -20.57
N GLN A 39 9.78 -3.28 -19.93
CA GLN A 39 9.39 -4.49 -20.65
C GLN A 39 8.07 -4.33 -21.40
N VAL A 40 7.12 -3.57 -20.85
CA VAL A 40 5.79 -3.39 -21.46
C VAL A 40 5.78 -2.24 -22.47
N ASP A 41 6.62 -1.21 -22.25
CA ASP A 41 6.80 -0.04 -23.12
C ASP A 41 5.47 0.57 -23.60
N SER A 42 4.57 0.82 -22.66
CA SER A 42 3.25 1.38 -22.95
C SER A 42 2.87 2.48 -21.96
N PRO A 43 2.43 3.66 -22.46
CA PRO A 43 1.92 4.71 -21.59
C PRO A 43 0.60 4.33 -20.91
N ALA A 44 -0.08 3.27 -21.37
CA ALA A 44 -1.28 2.75 -20.74
C ALA A 44 -1.01 1.86 -19.52
N LEU A 45 0.26 1.47 -19.27
CA LEU A 45 0.62 0.72 -18.08
C LEU A 45 0.77 1.68 -16.90
N CYS A 46 -0.15 1.54 -15.95
CA CYS A 46 -0.10 2.21 -14.66
C CYS A 46 -0.20 1.19 -13.52
N PHE A 47 0.20 1.61 -12.33
CA PHE A 47 0.10 0.80 -11.12
C PHE A 47 -1.11 1.20 -10.27
N ASN A 48 -1.57 0.24 -9.47
CA ASN A 48 -2.46 0.51 -8.35
C ASN A 48 -1.64 0.42 -7.06
N TYR A 49 -1.44 1.55 -6.39
CA TYR A 49 -0.58 1.66 -5.21
C TYR A 49 -1.37 1.39 -3.93
N ASP A 50 -1.04 0.33 -3.20
CA ASP A 50 -1.62 0.06 -1.87
C ASP A 50 -0.56 0.19 -0.79
N HIS A 51 -0.65 1.24 0.02
CA HIS A 51 0.29 1.55 1.09
C HIS A 51 0.33 0.50 2.21
N SER A 52 -0.79 -0.17 2.49
CA SER A 52 -0.92 -1.10 3.63
C SER A 52 0.04 -2.30 3.52
N HIS A 53 0.33 -2.73 2.29
CA HIS A 53 1.27 -3.82 2.04
C HIS A 53 2.72 -3.43 2.36
N PHE A 54 3.09 -2.16 2.20
CA PHE A 54 4.42 -1.64 2.49
C PHE A 54 4.58 -1.36 3.99
N VAL A 55 3.57 -0.73 4.61
CA VAL A 55 3.56 -0.42 6.04
C VAL A 55 3.68 -1.70 6.87
N LEU A 56 2.96 -2.76 6.51
CA LEU A 56 3.08 -4.06 7.18
C LEU A 56 4.47 -4.69 7.07
N ARG A 57 5.32 -4.23 6.15
CA ARG A 57 6.71 -4.67 5.95
C ARG A 57 7.73 -3.72 6.54
N GLY A 58 7.28 -2.71 7.29
CA GLY A 58 8.13 -1.68 7.90
C GLY A 58 8.66 -0.65 6.90
N ILE A 59 8.12 -0.62 5.67
CA ILE A 59 8.48 0.39 4.67
C ILE A 59 7.55 1.58 4.87
N SER A 60 8.12 2.76 5.02
CA SER A 60 7.35 3.97 5.30
C SER A 60 6.49 4.38 4.09
N PRO A 61 5.32 5.01 4.30
CA PRO A 61 4.53 5.58 3.22
C PRO A 61 5.33 6.58 2.37
N GLU A 62 6.24 7.34 2.97
CA GLU A 62 7.11 8.31 2.32
C GLU A 62 8.02 7.64 1.29
N GLU A 63 8.70 6.55 1.68
CA GLU A 63 9.58 5.79 0.78
C GLU A 63 8.80 5.12 -0.35
N ALA A 64 7.69 4.44 -0.02
CA ALA A 64 6.90 3.72 -1.00
C ALA A 64 6.19 4.66 -1.98
N ALA A 65 5.60 5.75 -1.48
CA ALA A 65 4.87 6.70 -2.32
C ALA A 65 5.81 7.46 -3.27
N ALA A 66 7.02 7.82 -2.84
CA ALA A 66 7.99 8.49 -3.70
C ALA A 66 8.33 7.67 -4.96
N ILE A 67 8.35 6.34 -4.83
CA ILE A 67 8.59 5.42 -5.95
C ILE A 67 7.30 5.18 -6.76
N MET A 68 6.16 4.97 -6.09
CA MET A 68 4.94 4.50 -6.74
C MET A 68 4.09 5.60 -7.37
N VAL A 69 4.00 6.78 -6.75
CA VAL A 69 3.13 7.88 -7.19
C VAL A 69 3.35 8.28 -8.65
N PRO A 70 4.59 8.42 -9.16
CA PRO A 70 4.84 8.78 -10.56
C PRO A 70 4.29 7.78 -11.59
N HIS A 71 3.94 6.56 -11.15
CA HIS A 71 3.48 5.48 -12.02
C HIS A 71 2.07 5.00 -11.68
N ALA A 72 1.44 5.56 -10.64
CA ALA A 72 0.15 5.09 -10.13
C ALA A 72 -1.02 5.84 -10.77
N ALA A 73 -2.02 5.10 -11.26
CA ALA A 73 -3.30 5.68 -11.70
C ALA A 73 -4.37 5.64 -10.60
N ALA A 74 -4.23 4.70 -9.66
CA ALA A 74 -5.12 4.51 -8.54
C ALA A 74 -4.31 4.15 -7.29
N THR A 75 -4.88 4.43 -6.12
CA THR A 75 -4.35 3.99 -4.85
C THR A 75 -5.44 3.35 -4.00
N HIS A 76 -5.09 2.24 -3.36
CA HIS A 76 -5.93 1.61 -2.38
C HIS A 76 -5.73 2.22 -0.99
N LEU A 77 -6.86 2.56 -0.39
CA LEU A 77 -7.00 2.98 1.00
C LEU A 77 -7.50 1.79 1.81
N LYS A 78 -6.59 1.19 2.58
CA LYS A 78 -6.84 0.03 3.42
C LYS A 78 -6.01 0.18 4.68
N ASP A 79 -6.63 -0.06 5.82
CA ASP A 79 -5.95 0.05 7.10
C ASP A 79 -5.40 -1.33 7.49
N ALA A 80 -4.41 -1.37 8.37
CA ALA A 80 -3.77 -2.61 8.77
C ALA A 80 -3.16 -2.52 10.16
N ALA A 81 -3.19 -3.63 10.90
CA ALA A 81 -2.44 -3.75 12.15
C ALA A 81 -1.67 -5.08 12.20
N GLY A 82 -0.64 -5.11 13.04
CA GLY A 82 0.22 -6.27 13.25
C GLY A 82 1.51 -6.19 12.45
N ASP A 83 2.07 -7.35 12.12
CA ASP A 83 3.40 -7.49 11.53
C ASP A 83 3.39 -8.50 10.34
N PRO A 84 4.50 -8.66 9.59
CA PRO A 84 4.53 -9.58 8.45
C PRO A 84 4.18 -11.04 8.77
N ALA A 85 4.38 -11.49 10.01
CA ALA A 85 4.07 -12.84 10.45
C ALA A 85 2.61 -12.97 10.90
N ARG A 86 2.04 -11.92 11.49
CA ARG A 86 0.63 -11.88 11.92
C ARG A 86 0.06 -10.47 11.73
N PHE A 87 -0.71 -10.30 10.66
CA PHE A 87 -1.38 -9.05 10.33
C PHE A 87 -2.91 -9.21 10.20
N GLN A 88 -3.60 -8.09 10.29
CA GLN A 88 -5.02 -7.96 10.02
C GLN A 88 -5.26 -6.75 9.12
N PHE A 89 -5.94 -6.96 8.00
CA PHE A 89 -6.46 -5.87 7.19
C PHE A 89 -7.80 -5.37 7.73
N MET A 90 -7.99 -4.07 7.62
CA MET A 90 -9.08 -3.32 8.20
C MET A 90 -9.58 -2.24 7.23
N LEU A 91 -10.77 -1.72 7.50
CA LEU A 91 -11.29 -0.58 6.75
C LEU A 91 -10.58 0.71 7.20
N PRO A 92 -10.47 1.72 6.32
CA PRO A 92 -9.98 3.04 6.72
C PRO A 92 -10.67 3.57 7.98
N GLY A 93 -9.86 3.94 8.98
CA GLY A 93 -10.33 4.47 10.26
C GLY A 93 -10.62 3.41 11.32
N GLU A 94 -10.33 2.14 11.05
CA GLU A 94 -10.32 1.08 12.08
C GLU A 94 -8.95 0.94 12.76
N GLY A 95 -7.88 1.30 12.08
CA GLY A 95 -6.51 1.30 12.60
C GLY A 95 -6.05 2.70 12.99
N ASP A 96 -4.74 2.84 13.10
CA ASP A 96 -4.04 4.05 13.54
C ASP A 96 -3.29 4.76 12.41
N PHE A 97 -3.55 4.38 11.14
CA PHE A 97 -2.90 5.00 9.99
C PHE A 97 -3.29 6.49 9.84
N ASP A 98 -2.28 7.37 9.73
CA ASP A 98 -2.48 8.82 9.59
C ASP A 98 -2.84 9.19 8.14
N TYR A 99 -4.12 9.02 7.80
CA TYR A 99 -4.65 9.40 6.49
C TYR A 99 -4.46 10.89 6.15
N PRO A 100 -4.67 11.86 7.05
CA PRO A 100 -4.36 13.26 6.76
C PRO A 100 -2.89 13.49 6.34
N ALA A 101 -1.92 12.87 7.03
CA ALA A 101 -0.52 12.96 6.64
C ALA A 101 -0.25 12.28 5.29
N PHE A 102 -0.84 11.10 5.08
CA PHE A 102 -0.73 10.38 3.82
C PHE A 102 -1.28 11.16 2.62
N PHE A 103 -2.43 11.84 2.77
CA PHE A 103 -2.98 12.67 1.70
C PHE A 103 -2.12 13.90 1.41
N ARG A 104 -1.54 14.54 2.43
CA ARG A 104 -0.56 15.62 2.22
C ARG A 104 0.68 15.12 1.49
N LEU A 105 1.16 13.92 1.81
CA LEU A 105 2.27 13.28 1.11
C LEU A 105 1.93 13.03 -0.36
N LEU A 106 0.79 12.40 -0.66
CA LEU A 106 0.35 12.15 -2.03
C LEU A 106 0.23 13.45 -2.82
N ALA A 107 -0.41 14.48 -2.26
CA ALA A 107 -0.52 15.80 -2.89
C ALA A 107 0.84 16.47 -3.10
N GLY A 108 1.75 16.37 -2.13
CA GLY A 108 3.11 16.89 -2.23
C GLY A 108 3.95 16.20 -3.31
N LEU A 109 3.63 14.94 -3.63
CA LEU A 109 4.21 14.18 -4.74
C LEU A 109 3.48 14.40 -6.08
N GLY A 110 2.45 15.25 -6.11
CA GLY A 110 1.68 15.56 -7.32
C GLY A 110 0.70 14.46 -7.75
N TYR A 111 0.28 13.58 -6.84
CA TYR A 111 -0.71 12.55 -7.15
C TYR A 111 -2.09 13.15 -7.43
N ASP A 112 -2.64 12.87 -8.61
CA ASP A 112 -3.96 13.33 -9.07
C ASP A 112 -4.91 12.17 -9.45
N GLY A 113 -4.51 10.94 -9.12
CA GLY A 113 -5.24 9.71 -9.44
C GLY A 113 -6.39 9.37 -8.49
N TYR A 114 -6.97 8.18 -8.67
CA TYR A 114 -8.14 7.74 -7.90
C TYR A 114 -7.78 7.22 -6.51
N LEU A 115 -8.40 7.78 -5.48
CA LEU A 115 -8.43 7.22 -4.13
C LEU A 115 -9.55 6.18 -4.03
N THR A 116 -9.23 4.91 -3.79
CA THR A 116 -10.21 3.82 -3.75
C THR A 116 -10.10 3.01 -2.47
N VAL A 117 -11.22 2.78 -1.78
CA VAL A 117 -11.23 1.92 -0.59
C VAL A 117 -11.11 0.46 -1.02
N GLU A 118 -10.16 -0.28 -0.44
CA GLU A 118 -10.08 -1.73 -0.63
C GLU A 118 -10.70 -2.46 0.57
N VAL A 119 -11.68 -3.32 0.28
CA VAL A 119 -12.27 -4.23 1.26
C VAL A 119 -11.67 -5.63 1.07
N SER A 120 -10.76 -6.01 1.97
CA SER A 120 -10.11 -7.34 1.90
C SER A 120 -11.07 -8.47 2.29
N GLY A 121 -10.69 -9.71 1.95
CA GLY A 121 -11.36 -10.92 2.42
C GLY A 121 -11.38 -11.08 3.94
N MET A 122 -10.46 -10.43 4.66
CA MET A 122 -10.48 -10.42 6.13
C MET A 122 -11.58 -9.49 6.69
N VAL A 123 -12.11 -8.60 5.86
CA VAL A 123 -13.18 -7.66 6.21
C VAL A 123 -14.53 -8.18 5.76
N PHE A 124 -14.72 -8.49 4.47
CA PHE A 124 -16.05 -8.84 3.97
C PHE A 124 -16.55 -10.22 4.44
N ASN A 125 -15.67 -11.07 4.97
CA ASN A 125 -16.05 -12.34 5.60
C ASN A 125 -16.33 -12.21 7.11
N ARG A 126 -16.23 -11.01 7.70
CA ARG A 126 -16.57 -10.80 9.11
C ARG A 126 -18.07 -11.03 9.33
N PRO A 127 -18.48 -11.71 10.42
CA PRO A 127 -19.89 -11.80 10.78
C PRO A 127 -20.52 -10.41 10.90
N GLY A 128 -21.65 -10.18 10.24
CA GLY A 128 -22.37 -8.91 10.29
C GLY A 128 -21.79 -7.80 9.41
N TYR A 129 -20.90 -8.11 8.46
CA TYR A 129 -20.43 -7.14 7.47
C TYR A 129 -21.58 -6.67 6.56
N GLU A 130 -21.86 -5.36 6.59
CA GLU A 130 -22.89 -4.72 5.77
C GLU A 130 -22.21 -3.75 4.79
N PRO A 131 -22.14 -4.08 3.48
CA PRO A 131 -21.27 -3.38 2.54
C PRO A 131 -21.60 -1.90 2.35
N VAL A 132 -22.90 -1.55 2.36
CA VAL A 132 -23.33 -0.16 2.10
C VAL A 132 -23.07 0.73 3.32
N SER A 133 -23.32 0.24 4.53
CA SER A 133 -23.05 1.02 5.75
C SER A 133 -21.56 1.19 5.97
N GLU A 134 -20.76 0.15 5.75
CA GLU A 134 -19.30 0.23 5.88
C GLU A 134 -18.69 1.15 4.81
N ALA A 135 -19.20 1.13 3.57
CA ALA A 135 -18.78 2.07 2.54
C ALA A 135 -19.08 3.53 2.92
N ARG A 136 -20.26 3.81 3.51
CA ARG A 136 -20.59 5.15 4.02
C ARG A 136 -19.65 5.56 5.15
N ARG A 137 -19.38 4.67 6.10
CA ARG A 137 -18.46 4.93 7.22
C ARG A 137 -17.05 5.28 6.72
N CYS A 138 -16.54 4.54 5.73
CA CYS A 138 -15.26 4.83 5.11
C CYS A 138 -15.29 6.19 4.40
N GLN A 139 -16.35 6.49 3.65
CA GLN A 139 -16.49 7.76 2.94
C GLN A 139 -16.51 8.95 3.92
N GLU A 140 -17.26 8.87 5.01
CA GLU A 140 -17.33 9.90 6.03
C GLU A 140 -15.97 10.15 6.67
N PHE A 141 -15.30 9.08 7.11
CA PHE A 141 -13.97 9.14 7.71
C PHE A 141 -12.93 9.75 6.76
N LEU A 142 -12.87 9.25 5.52
CA LEU A 142 -11.90 9.72 4.52
C LEU A 142 -12.17 11.15 4.06
N SER A 143 -13.44 11.57 4.00
CA SER A 143 -13.79 12.96 3.68
C SER A 143 -13.33 13.91 4.79
N ALA A 144 -13.48 13.51 6.05
CA ALA A 144 -12.94 14.27 7.17
C ALA A 144 -11.40 14.32 7.14
N ALA A 145 -10.74 13.22 6.77
CA ALA A 145 -9.29 13.16 6.64
C ALA A 145 -8.75 14.04 5.51
N LEU A 146 -9.42 14.08 4.34
CA LEU A 146 -9.11 15.01 3.24
C LEU A 146 -9.26 16.47 3.69
N ALA A 147 -10.38 16.81 4.34
CA ALA A 147 -10.60 18.15 4.87
C ALA A 147 -9.50 18.56 5.89
N ALA A 148 -9.08 17.63 6.76
CA ALA A 148 -7.98 17.84 7.70
C ALA A 148 -6.60 17.95 7.01
N ALA A 149 -6.45 17.41 5.80
CA ALA A 149 -5.29 17.60 4.94
C ALA A 149 -5.33 18.94 4.16
N ALA A 150 -6.42 19.70 4.26
CA ALA A 150 -6.71 20.90 3.46
C ALA A 150 -6.74 20.62 1.95
N LEU A 151 -7.26 19.45 1.58
CA LEU A 151 -7.46 18.97 0.21
C LEU A 151 -8.95 18.74 -0.11
#